data_AF-B2GLR7-F1
#
_entry.id   AF-B2GLR7-F1
#
_cell.length_a   1.000
_cell.length_b   1.000
_cell.length_c   1.000
_cell.angle_alpha   90.00
_cell.angle_beta   90.00
_cell.angle_gamma   90.00
#
_symmetry.space_group_name_H-M   'P 1'
#
loop_
_entity.id
_entity.type
_entity.pdbx_description
1 polymer ?
#
loop_
_entity_poly.entity_id
_entity_poly.type
_entity_poly.pdbx_seq_one_letter_code
_entity_poly.pdbx_strand_id
1 'polypeptide(L)' 'MQSRMVDDRLWELIAPLIPPQPPPRGPGGSPRIEDRAALEGILFVLHTGCR' A
#
# COMPACT_ATOMS: atom_id res chain seq x y z
N MET A 1 -20.11 5.33 -3.01
CA MET A 1 -18.98 5.43 -3.94
C MET A 1 -17.79 5.92 -3.13
N GLN A 2 -17.00 5.00 -2.57
CA GLN A 2 -15.81 5.41 -1.81
C GLN A 2 -14.78 5.89 -2.84
N SER A 3 -14.54 7.20 -2.88
CA SER A 3 -13.38 7.74 -3.60
C SER A 3 -12.15 7.03 -3.06
N ARG A 4 -11.28 6.57 -3.97
CA ARG A 4 -10.03 5.90 -3.60
C ARG A 4 -9.29 6.79 -2.59
N MET A 5 -8.96 6.25 -1.42
CA MET A 5 -8.37 7.06 -0.33
C MET A 5 -6.96 7.54 -0.69
N VAL A 6 -6.30 6.82 -1.60
CA VAL A 6 -5.04 7.22 -2.24
C VAL A 6 -5.35 7.63 -3.69
N ASP A 7 -5.41 8.93 -3.95
CA ASP A 7 -5.49 9.49 -5.30
C ASP A 7 -4.23 9.18 -6.12
N ASP A 8 -4.34 9.17 -7.46
CA ASP A 8 -3.22 8.91 -8.35
C ASP A 8 -2.09 9.93 -8.18
N ARG A 9 -2.39 11.22 -8.02
CA ARG A 9 -1.36 12.24 -7.82
C ARG A 9 -0.60 12.05 -6.52
N LEU A 10 -1.31 11.65 -5.46
CA LEU A 10 -0.68 11.34 -4.17
C LEU A 10 0.23 10.12 -4.32
N TRP A 11 -0.22 9.10 -5.04
CA TRP A 11 0.58 7.91 -5.31
C TRP A 11 1.85 8.22 -6.10
N GLU A 12 1.77 9.07 -7.13
CA GLU A 12 2.92 9.51 -7.92
C GLU A 12 4.01 10.19 -7.07
N LEU A 13 3.61 10.90 -6.01
CA LEU A 13 4.56 11.53 -5.07
C LEU A 13 5.17 10.53 -4.09
N ILE A 14 4.42 9.51 -3.67
CA ILE A 14 4.85 8.56 -2.64
C ILE A 14 5.64 7.39 -3.23
N ALA A 15 5.21 6.83 -4.35
CA ALA A 15 5.82 5.67 -5.00
C ALA A 15 7.36 5.76 -5.14
N PRO A 16 7.97 6.89 -5.58
CA PRO A 16 9.43 6.97 -5.71
C PRO A 16 10.17 6.98 -4.37
N LEU A 17 9.49 7.23 -3.25
CA LEU A 17 10.07 7.21 -1.92
C LEU A 17 10.12 5.80 -1.31
N ILE A 18 9.40 4.85 -1.92
CA ILE A 18 9.37 3.46 -1.47
C ILE A 18 10.66 2.78 -1.91
N PRO A 19 11.42 2.17 -0.97
CA PRO A 19 12.64 1.47 -1.33
C PRO A 19 12.35 0.29 -2.26
N PRO A 20 13.31 -0.09 -3.12
CA PRO A 20 13.15 -1.22 -4.02
C PRO A 20 12.84 -2.50 -3.26
N GLN A 21 12.02 -3.36 -3.86
CA GLN A 21 11.58 -4.58 -3.21
C GLN A 21 12.77 -5.52 -2.93
N PRO A 22 12.93 -6.01 -1.70
CA PRO A 22 13.94 -7.01 -1.40
C PRO A 22 13.64 -8.32 -2.16
N PRO A 23 14.68 -9.13 -2.44
CA PRO A 23 14.52 -10.38 -3.16
C PRO A 23 13.54 -11.32 -2.42
N PRO A 24 12.84 -12.21 -3.16
CA PRO A 24 11.96 -13.19 -2.56
C PRO A 24 12.68 -14.01 -1.49
N ARG A 25 12.02 -14.25 -0.35
CA ARG A 25 12.60 -14.99 0.80
C ARG A 25 12.80 -16.49 0.56
N GLY A 26 12.49 -17.00 -0.63
CA GLY A 26 12.59 -18.40 -1.00
C GLY A 26 11.25 -18.98 -1.47
N PRO A 27 11.19 -20.31 -1.71
CA PRO A 27 9.95 -20.97 -2.06
C PRO A 27 9.00 -21.03 -0.85
N GLY A 28 7.81 -20.45 -1.02
CA GLY A 28 6.76 -20.42 0.02
C GLY A 28 6.57 -19.03 0.65
N GLY A 29 5.34 -18.76 1.08
CA GLY A 29 4.91 -17.48 1.65
C GLY A 29 3.72 -16.88 0.90
N SER A 30 2.97 -16.00 1.57
CA SER A 30 1.92 -15.24 0.88
C SER A 30 2.58 -14.27 -0.11
N PRO A 31 2.05 -14.15 -1.34
CA PRO A 31 2.48 -13.12 -2.27
C PRO A 31 2.42 -11.74 -1.60
N ARG A 32 3.40 -10.89 -1.88
CA ARG A 32 3.30 -9.49 -1.47
C ARG A 32 2.12 -8.85 -2.19
N ILE A 33 1.40 -8.01 -1.45
CA ILE A 33 0.41 -7.11 -2.03
C ILE A 33 1.11 -5.88 -2.63
N GLU A 34 0.43 -5.22 -3.57
CA GLU A 34 0.88 -3.96 -4.13
C GLU A 34 1.04 -2.88 -3.04
N ASP A 35 2.12 -2.10 -3.11
CA ASP A 35 2.43 -1.08 -2.10
C ASP A 35 1.32 -0.02 -1.97
N ARG A 36 0.63 0.29 -3.07
CA ARG A 36 -0.52 1.21 -3.06
C ARG A 36 -1.69 0.66 -2.26
N ALA A 37 -1.96 -0.64 -2.40
CA ALA A 37 -3.02 -1.30 -1.65
C ALA A 37 -2.68 -1.37 -0.15
N ALA A 38 -1.39 -1.59 0.18
CA ALA A 38 -0.92 -1.52 1.55
C ALA A 38 -1.12 -0.12 2.16
N LEU A 39 -0.75 0.94 1.43
CA LEU A 39 -0.95 2.32 1.87
C LEU A 39 -2.43 2.65 2.09
N GLU A 40 -3.30 2.23 1.17
CA GLU A 40 -4.76 2.40 1.32
C GLU A 40 -5.28 1.73 2.59
N GLY A 41 -4.83 0.50 2.87
CA GLY A 41 -5.20 -0.21 4.10
C GLY A 41 -4.76 0.53 5.35
N ILE A 42 -3.53 1.05 5.38
CA ILE A 42 -3.00 1.84 6.50
C ILE A 42 -3.85 3.11 6.71
N LEU A 43 -4.09 3.87 5.64
CA LEU A 43 -4.90 5.09 5.73
C LEU A 43 -6.35 4.79 6.15
N PHE A 44 -6.92 3.69 5.65
CA PHE A 44 -8.24 3.24 6.07
C PHE A 44 -8.31 2.98 7.57
N VAL A 45 -7.34 2.25 8.13
CA VAL A 45 -7.27 1.98 9.58
C VAL A 45 -7.13 3.28 10.36
N LEU A 46 -6.24 4.18 9.93
CA LEU A 46 -6.02 5.47 10.59
C LEU A 46 -7.26 6.38 10.52
N HIS A 47 -7.98 6.36 9.40
CA HIS A 47 -9.14 7.22 9.18
C HIS A 47 -10.39 6.71 9.90
N THR A 48 -10.62 5.39 9.87
CA THR A 48 -11.83 4.78 10.45
C THR A 48 -11.65 4.37 11.90
N GLY A 49 -10.40 4.25 12.36
CA GLY A 49 -10.05 3.74 13.68
C GLY A 49 -10.40 2.27 13.88
N CYS A 50 -10.72 1.54 12.81
CA CYS A 50 -11.21 0.15 12.77
C CYS A 50 -11.94 -0.29 14.05
N ARG A 51 -13.26 -0.10 14.06
CA ARG A 51 -14.22 -0.81 14.92
C ARG A 51 -14.66 -2.10 14.27
#